data_AF-A0A1I2T8D9-F1
#
_entry.id   AF-A0A1I2T8D9-F1
#
_cell.length_a   1.000
_cell.length_b   1.000
_cell.length_c   1.000
_cell.angle_alpha   90.00
_cell.angle_beta   90.00
_cell.angle_gamma   90.00
#
_symmetry.space_group_name_H-M   'P 1'
#
loop_
_entity.id
_entity.type
_entity.pdbx_description
1 polymer ?
#
loop_
_entity_poly.entity_id
_entity_poly.type
_entity_poly.pdbx_seq_one_letter_code
_entity_poly.pdbx_strand_id
1 'polypeptide(L)'
;MKPSKGDQHAIVDLVDMLLDKGAVVEADVLITVADIPLVGLKLRAALAGMATMREYGMFEEWDEIQRELNREDESRHPLKSHRVSTSEKKPKPNER
;
A
#
# COMPACT_ATOMS: atom_id res chain seq x y z
N MET A 1 33.52 -7.45 4.86
CA MET A 1 32.46 -8.23 4.18
C MET A 1 31.80 -7.31 3.16
N LYS A 2 31.82 -7.63 1.86
CA LYS A 2 31.09 -6.85 0.84
C LYS A 2 29.72 -7.51 0.66
N PRO A 3 28.60 -6.77 0.73
CA PRO A 3 27.30 -7.38 0.48
C PRO A 3 27.15 -7.61 -1.03
N SER A 4 27.03 -8.86 -1.46
CA SER A 4 26.52 -9.18 -2.80
C SER A 4 25.01 -9.39 -2.65
N LYS A 5 24.22 -8.37 -2.98
CA LYS A 5 22.78 -8.56 -3.21
C LYS A 5 22.62 -8.98 -4.67
N GLY A 6 22.04 -10.15 -4.91
CA GLY A 6 21.49 -10.45 -6.23
C GLY A 6 20.38 -9.42 -6.53
N ASP A 7 20.36 -8.88 -7.74
CA ASP A 7 19.57 -7.72 -8.15
C ASP A 7 18.06 -7.80 -7.83
N GLN A 8 17.53 -9.02 -7.66
CA GLN A 8 16.12 -9.27 -7.31
C GLN A 8 15.74 -8.76 -5.91
N HIS A 9 16.67 -8.76 -4.96
CA HIS A 9 16.39 -8.29 -3.59
C HIS A 9 16.39 -6.76 -3.49
N ALA A 10 17.14 -6.06 -4.36
CA ALA A 10 17.28 -4.61 -4.27
C ALA A 10 15.97 -3.86 -4.55
N ILE A 11 15.15 -4.36 -5.48
CA ILE A 11 13.85 -3.74 -5.80
C ILE A 11 12.86 -3.95 -4.67
N VAL A 12 12.81 -5.16 -4.09
CA VAL A 12 11.94 -5.46 -2.95
C VAL A 12 12.31 -4.59 -1.76
N ASP A 13 13.60 -4.54 -1.42
CA ASP A 13 14.09 -3.69 -0.33
C ASP A 13 13.80 -2.20 -0.56
N LEU A 14 13.85 -1.73 -1.82
CA LEU A 14 13.51 -0.37 -2.18
C LEU A 14 12.02 -0.08 -1.97
N VAL A 15 11.15 -0.99 -2.41
CA VAL A 15 9.70 -0.86 -2.21
C VAL A 15 9.38 -0.86 -0.73
N ASP A 16 9.97 -1.77 0.04
CA ASP A 16 9.78 -1.82 1.50
C ASP A 16 10.22 -0.50 2.17
N MET A 17 11.38 0.04 1.79
CA MET A 17 11.83 1.34 2.29
C MET A 17 10.90 2.48 1.89
N LEU A 18 10.41 2.49 0.66
CA LEU A 18 9.52 3.53 0.17
C LEU A 18 8.17 3.48 0.89
N LEU A 19 7.65 2.29 1.19
CA LEU A 19 6.41 2.14 1.94
C LEU A 19 6.57 2.51 3.42
N ASP A 20 7.66 2.14 4.06
CA ASP A 20 7.90 2.36 5.49
C ASP A 20 8.37 3.79 5.82
N LYS A 21 9.32 4.34 5.04
CA LYS A 21 9.93 5.66 5.29
C LYS A 21 9.39 6.77 4.41
N GLY A 22 8.83 6.41 3.27
CA GLY A 22 8.39 7.38 2.27
C GLY A 22 9.53 7.99 1.46
N ALA A 23 9.16 8.61 0.35
CA ALA A 23 10.04 9.39 -0.51
C ALA A 23 9.26 10.56 -1.14
N VAL A 24 9.93 11.67 -1.38
CA VAL A 24 9.38 12.77 -2.19
C VAL A 24 10.12 12.78 -3.52
N VAL A 25 9.38 12.66 -4.62
CA VAL A 25 9.91 12.67 -5.97
C VAL A 25 9.43 13.92 -6.71
N GLU A 26 10.33 14.53 -7.47
CA GLU A 26 10.00 15.58 -8.42
C GLU A 26 10.14 15.01 -9.84
N ALA A 27 9.16 15.30 -10.68
CA ALA A 27 9.16 14.87 -12.06
C ALA A 27 8.60 15.99 -12.95
N ASP A 28 9.09 16.07 -14.17
CA ASP A 28 8.57 16.95 -15.20
C ASP A 28 8.03 16.14 -16.38
N VAL A 29 6.94 16.62 -16.98
CA VAL A 29 6.31 16.00 -18.14
C VAL A 29 6.11 17.08 -19.20
N LEU A 30 6.59 16.82 -20.42
CA LEU A 30 6.41 17.70 -21.57
C LEU A 30 5.47 17.04 -22.58
N ILE A 31 4.35 17.70 -22.88
CA ILE A 31 3.38 17.23 -23.88
C ILE A 31 3.61 18.03 -25.15
N THR A 32 3.97 17.32 -26.21
CA THR A 32 4.24 17.88 -27.54
C THR A 32 3.15 17.47 -28.53
N VAL A 33 2.91 18.32 -29.53
CA VAL A 33 2.06 18.00 -30.69
C VAL A 33 2.79 18.48 -31.94
N ALA A 34 2.98 17.59 -32.90
CA ALA A 34 3.77 17.86 -34.11
C ALA A 34 5.14 18.48 -33.78
N ASP A 35 5.85 17.91 -32.80
CA ASP A 35 7.15 18.36 -32.30
C ASP A 35 7.18 19.75 -31.64
N ILE A 36 6.01 20.36 -31.40
CA ILE A 36 5.90 21.63 -30.68
C ILE A 36 5.55 21.36 -29.21
N PRO A 37 6.33 21.83 -28.24
CA PRO A 37 6.00 21.70 -26.81
C PRO A 37 4.86 22.64 -26.43
N LEU A 38 3.69 22.08 -26.13
CA LEU A 38 2.49 22.87 -25.80
C LEU A 38 2.25 22.98 -24.31
N VAL A 39 2.55 21.93 -23.54
CA VAL A 39 2.26 21.89 -22.10
C VAL A 39 3.45 21.29 -21.36
N GLY A 40 3.95 22.01 -20.36
CA GLY A 40 4.90 21.49 -19.38
C GLY A 40 4.22 21.33 -18.03
N LEU A 41 4.34 20.14 -17.42
CA LEU A 41 3.87 19.84 -16.08
C LEU A 41 5.06 19.67 -15.15
N LYS A 42 5.03 20.34 -14.00
CA LYS A 42 5.97 20.10 -12.90
C LYS A 42 5.21 19.41 -11.77
N LEU A 43 5.62 18.19 -11.47
CA LEU A 43 4.97 17.31 -10.52
C LEU A 43 5.88 17.12 -9.31
N ARG A 44 5.27 17.10 -8.13
CA ARG A 44 5.90 16.70 -6.88
C ARG A 44 4.97 15.71 -6.20
N ALA A 45 5.45 14.50 -5.96
CA ALA A 45 4.68 13.45 -5.32
C ALA A 45 5.39 12.98 -4.06
N ALA A 46 4.64 12.89 -2.96
CA ALA A 46 5.05 12.16 -1.78
C ALA A 46 4.50 10.73 -1.91
N LEU A 47 5.38 9.75 -1.81
CA LEU A 47 5.06 8.33 -1.93
C LEU A 47 5.41 7.66 -0.60
N ALA A 48 4.44 7.05 0.06
CA ALA A 48 4.67 6.14 1.18
C ALA A 48 3.46 5.20 1.33
N GLY A 49 3.56 4.23 2.24
CA GLY A 49 2.39 3.43 2.62
C GLY A 49 1.31 4.30 3.27
N MET A 50 0.04 3.95 3.09
CA MET A 50 -1.08 4.73 3.65
C MET A 50 -0.98 4.93 5.16
N ALA A 51 -0.53 3.91 5.90
CA ALA A 51 -0.29 4.02 7.34
C ALA A 51 0.74 5.13 7.64
N THR A 52 1.91 5.08 6.99
CA THR A 52 2.97 6.08 7.11
C THR A 52 2.53 7.48 6.69
N MET A 53 1.79 7.60 5.57
CA MET A 53 1.27 8.89 5.12
C MET A 53 0.36 9.52 6.17
N ARG A 54 -0.51 8.73 6.81
CA ARG A 54 -1.37 9.19 7.90
C ARG A 54 -0.61 9.52 9.18
N GLU A 55 0.41 8.74 9.52
CA GLU A 55 1.32 9.08 10.63
C GLU A 55 2.02 10.43 10.39
N TYR A 56 2.29 10.78 9.14
CA TYR A 56 2.82 12.07 8.73
C TYR A 56 1.74 13.17 8.59
N GLY A 57 0.48 12.90 8.97
CA GLY A 57 -0.63 13.85 8.89
C GLY A 57 -1.10 14.14 7.46
N MET A 58 -0.74 13.30 6.49
CA MET A 58 -1.17 13.38 5.11
C MET A 58 -2.31 12.38 4.83
N PHE A 59 -3.17 12.69 3.86
CA PHE A 59 -4.27 11.80 3.42
C PHE A 59 -5.30 11.43 4.51
N GLU A 60 -5.47 12.21 5.57
CA GLU A 60 -6.49 11.97 6.61
C GLU A 60 -7.92 12.03 6.05
N GLU A 61 -8.22 13.05 5.24
CA GLU A 61 -9.54 13.24 4.60
C GLU A 61 -9.82 12.15 3.54
N TRP A 62 -8.78 11.71 2.81
CA TRP A 62 -8.89 10.62 1.85
C TRP A 62 -9.24 9.28 2.52
N ASP A 63 -8.68 9.04 3.71
CA ASP A 63 -8.99 7.83 4.47
C ASP A 63 -10.44 7.81 5.00
N GLU A 64 -11.01 8.98 5.30
CA GLU A 64 -12.40 9.11 5.72
C GLU A 64 -13.36 8.83 4.56
N ILE A 65 -13.08 9.41 3.38
CA ILE A 65 -13.82 9.14 2.13
C ILE A 65 -13.75 7.65 1.76
N GLN A 66 -12.59 7.01 1.87
CA GLN A 66 -12.44 5.58 1.56
C GLN A 66 -13.20 4.68 2.54
N ARG A 67 -13.27 5.05 3.83
CA ARG A 67 -14.06 4.29 4.82
C ARG A 67 -15.56 4.39 4.57
N GLU A 68 -16.04 5.52 4.04
CA GLU A 68 -17.43 5.67 3.63
C GLU A 68 -17.74 4.79 2.41
N LEU A 69 -16.89 4.81 1.39
CA LEU A 69 -17.04 3.96 0.20
C LEU A 69 -17.02 2.45 0.52
N ASN A 70 -16.11 2.00 1.40
CA ASN A 70 -16.07 0.59 1.81
C ASN A 70 -17.30 0.17 2.62
N ARG A 71 -17.87 1.06 3.46
CA ARG A 71 -19.12 0.77 4.18
C ARG A 71 -20.31 0.61 3.23
N GLU A 72 -20.35 1.39 2.16
CA GLU A 72 -21.37 1.28 1.12
C GLU A 72 -21.25 -0.03 0.33
N ASP A 73 -20.03 -0.51 0.07
CA ASP A 73 -19.82 -1.81 -0.59
C ASP A 73 -20.14 -3.01 0.32
N GLU A 74 -19.77 -2.98 1.61
CA GLU A 74 -20.14 -4.06 2.56
C GLU A 74 -21.65 -4.15 2.79
N SER A 75 -22.36 -3.02 2.81
CA SER A 75 -23.81 -3.01 2.95
C SER A 75 -24.55 -3.49 1.70
N ARG A 76 -23.88 -3.56 0.54
CA ARG A 76 -24.41 -4.16 -0.70
C ARG A 76 -24.15 -5.67 -0.82
N HIS A 77 -23.19 -6.24 -0.08
CA HIS A 77 -22.88 -7.68 -0.10
C HIS A 77 -22.66 -8.28 1.31
N PRO A 78 -23.74 -8.58 2.06
CA PRO A 78 -23.67 -9.03 3.46
C PRO A 78 -23.19 -10.49 3.66
N LEU A 79 -22.67 -11.17 2.65
CA LEU A 79 -22.41 -12.62 2.71
C LEU A 79 -20.98 -12.97 2.30
N LYS A 80 -20.03 -12.78 3.20
CA LYS A 80 -18.79 -13.59 3.27
C LYS A 80 -18.22 -13.71 4.69
N SER A 81 -19.09 -13.80 5.69
CA SER A 81 -18.73 -14.42 6.98
C SER A 81 -19.17 -15.88 6.94
N HIS A 82 -18.30 -16.76 6.44
CA HIS A 82 -18.39 -18.19 6.69
C HIS A 82 -17.00 -18.73 7.06
N ARG A 83 -16.80 -18.77 8.40
CA ARG A 83 -16.37 -19.95 9.14
C ARG A 83 -14.99 -20.53 8.81
N VAL A 84 -13.99 -20.15 9.62
CA VAL A 84 -13.00 -21.12 10.12
C VAL A 84 -12.90 -20.97 11.63
N SER A 85 -13.80 -21.65 12.32
CA SER A 85 -13.62 -22.02 13.73
C SER A 85 -13.30 -23.52 13.76
N THR A 86 -12.11 -23.90 13.30
CA THR A 86 -11.53 -25.19 13.68
C THR A 86 -10.94 -25.04 15.07
N SER A 87 -11.83 -25.13 16.06
CA SER A 87 -11.45 -25.55 17.40
C SER A 87 -11.34 -27.07 17.38
N GLU A 88 -10.18 -27.61 16.99
CA GLU A 88 -9.77 -28.94 17.43
C GLU A 88 -8.79 -28.80 18.59
N LYS A 89 -9.34 -29.07 19.76
CA LYS A 89 -8.76 -28.99 21.09
C LYS A 89 -7.68 -30.09 21.22
N LYS A 90 -6.49 -29.68 21.67
CA LYS A 90 -5.34 -30.54 22.05
C LYS A 90 -5.72 -31.70 23.00
N PRO A 91 -4.89 -32.77 23.07
CA PRO A 91 -5.26 -34.12 23.52
C PRO A 91 -5.28 -34.26 25.05
N LYS A 92 -5.94 -35.31 25.55
CA LYS A 92 -5.70 -35.84 26.90
C LYS A 92 -5.35 -37.34 26.83
N PRO A 93 -4.20 -37.76 27.39
CA PRO A 93 -3.94 -39.16 27.70
C PRO A 93 -4.68 -39.51 29.00
N ASN A 94 -5.20 -40.73 29.17
CA ASN A 94 -4.76 -41.66 30.21
C ASN A 94 -5.59 -42.96 30.30
N GLU A 95 -4.86 -44.05 30.56
CA GLU A 95 -5.17 -45.28 31.33
C GLU A 95 -6.52 -46.00 31.18
N ARG A 96 -6.44 -47.23 30.64
CA ARG A 96 -6.49 -48.49 31.42
C ARG A 96 -5.97 -49.67 30.60
#